data_AF-A0A552A9E4-F1
#
_entry.id   AF-A0A552A9E4-F1
#
_cell.length_a   1.000
_cell.length_b   1.000
_cell.length_c   1.000
_cell.angle_alpha   90.00
_cell.angle_beta   90.00
_cell.angle_gamma   90.00
#
_symmetry.space_group_name_H-M   'P 1'
#
loop_
_entity.id
_entity.type
_entity.pdbx_description
1 polymer ?
#
loop_
_entity_poly.entity_id
_entity_poly.type
_entity_poly.pdbx_seq_one_letter_code
_entity_poly.pdbx_strand_id
1 'polypeptide(L)'
;MTDLCRISFPSTDFAAIILPCHENLSEHLTVHNSPVLFGCRTGICGTCLVEVVGDIPPPQPEEREILENLAPHYPQVRLACQLELTGDIEMVVLK
;
A
#
# COMPACT_ATOMS: atom_id res chain seq x y z
N MET A 1 12.03 -16.69 13.57
CA MET A 1 12.75 -15.80 12.63
C MET A 1 11.67 -14.93 12.02
N THR A 2 11.83 -13.62 12.05
CA THR A 2 10.84 -12.71 11.47
C THR A 2 11.18 -12.54 10.00
N ASP A 3 10.26 -12.87 9.12
CA ASP A 3 10.44 -12.67 7.69
C ASP A 3 10.43 -11.16 7.40
N LEU A 4 11.34 -10.72 6.54
CA LEU A 4 11.49 -9.32 6.15
C LEU A 4 10.95 -9.13 4.74
N CYS A 5 10.19 -8.06 4.57
CA CYS A 5 9.54 -7.67 3.34
C CYS A 5 10.11 -6.33 2.88
N ARG A 6 10.51 -6.25 1.60
CA ARG A 6 11.03 -5.06 0.96
C ARG A 6 9.92 -4.33 0.21
N ILE A 7 9.71 -3.07 0.56
CA ILE A 7 8.80 -2.15 -0.11
C ILE A 7 9.63 -1.22 -0.99
N SER A 8 9.31 -1.11 -2.27
CA SER A 8 9.97 -0.18 -3.18
C SER A 8 8.99 0.71 -3.93
N PHE A 9 9.49 1.87 -4.39
CA PHE A 9 8.68 2.94 -4.96
C PHE A 9 9.22 3.33 -6.35
N PRO A 10 8.89 2.56 -7.41
CA PRO A 10 9.39 2.83 -8.75
C PRO A 10 9.05 4.25 -9.22
N SER A 11 9.93 4.83 -10.04
CA SER A 11 9.76 6.18 -10.61
C SER A 11 9.70 7.32 -9.57
N THR A 12 10.27 7.11 -8.38
CA THR A 12 10.45 8.12 -7.34
C THR A 12 11.89 8.10 -6.82
N ASP A 13 12.30 9.14 -6.09
CA ASP A 13 13.62 9.22 -5.44
C ASP A 13 13.65 8.58 -4.03
N PHE A 14 12.55 7.97 -3.60
CA PHE A 14 12.48 7.32 -2.29
C PHE A 14 13.24 6.00 -2.28
N ALA A 15 14.07 5.81 -1.26
CA ALA A 15 14.74 4.54 -1.04
C ALA A 15 13.73 3.43 -0.70
N ALA A 16 14.08 2.18 -1.01
CA ALA A 16 13.31 1.03 -0.56
C ALA A 16 13.35 0.91 0.97
N ILE A 17 12.23 0.51 1.55
CA ILE A 17 12.06 0.32 2.99
C ILE A 17 11.99 -1.18 3.26
N ILE A 18 12.62 -1.63 4.34
CA ILE A 18 12.58 -3.02 4.78
C ILE A 18 11.87 -3.06 6.13
N LEU A 19 10.79 -3.83 6.21
CA LEU A 19 10.01 -4.03 7.43
C LEU A 19 9.85 -5.53 7.70
N PRO A 20 9.60 -5.94 8.94
CA PRO A 20 8.96 -7.22 9.21
C PRO A 20 7.69 -7.38 8.37
N CYS A 21 7.48 -8.57 7.82
CA CYS A 21 6.21 -8.90 7.18
C CYS A 21 5.07 -8.84 8.22
N HIS A 22 3.85 -8.57 7.74
CA HIS A 22 2.61 -8.31 8.49
C HIS A 22 2.58 -6.99 9.28
N GLU A 23 3.58 -6.12 9.13
CA GLU A 23 3.55 -4.77 9.69
C GLU A 23 2.53 -3.88 9.00
N ASN A 24 1.95 -2.95 9.77
CA ASN A 24 1.02 -1.97 9.24
C ASN A 24 1.78 -0.83 8.56
N LEU A 25 1.67 -0.73 7.23
CA LEU A 25 2.36 0.28 6.44
C LEU A 25 2.04 1.73 6.90
N SER A 26 0.84 2.03 7.41
CA SER A 26 0.52 3.40 7.85
C SER A 26 1.36 3.87 9.03
N GLU A 27 1.89 2.94 9.83
CA GLU A 27 2.69 3.26 11.02
C GLU A 27 4.17 3.52 10.68
N HIS A 28 4.63 3.06 9.52
CA HIS A 28 6.05 3.13 9.11
C HIS A 28 6.29 4.06 7.93
N LEU A 29 5.30 4.21 7.05
CA LEU A 29 5.40 5.08 5.88
C LEU A 29 4.98 6.50 6.22
N THR A 30 5.82 7.45 5.85
CA THR A 30 5.68 8.87 6.12
C THR A 30 6.02 9.67 4.86
N VAL A 31 5.67 10.96 4.88
CA VAL A 31 6.02 11.89 3.79
C VAL A 31 7.53 12.05 3.55
N HIS A 32 8.37 11.60 4.49
CA HIS A 32 9.83 11.72 4.40
C HIS A 32 10.52 10.49 3.80
N ASN A 33 9.87 9.32 3.83
CA ASN A 33 10.47 8.06 3.39
C ASN A 33 9.66 7.34 2.30
N SER A 34 8.48 7.85 1.95
CA SER A 34 7.58 7.22 1.00
C SER A 34 6.78 8.27 0.22
N PRO A 35 6.43 7.99 -1.05
CA PRO A 35 5.52 8.84 -1.83
C PRO A 35 4.05 8.70 -1.39
N VAL A 36 3.70 7.64 -0.65
CA VAL A 36 2.34 7.34 -0.23
C VAL A 36 1.90 8.28 0.90
N LEU A 37 0.75 8.92 0.72
CA LEU A 37 0.13 9.79 1.71
C LEU A 37 -0.94 9.04 2.50
N PHE A 38 -1.03 9.32 3.80
CA PHE A 38 -2.03 8.71 4.69
C PHE A 38 -2.95 9.79 5.25
N GLY A 39 -4.25 9.65 4.96
CA GLY A 39 -5.32 10.46 5.53
C GLY A 39 -5.95 9.78 6.75
N CYS A 40 -7.11 9.15 6.56
CA CYS A 40 -7.90 8.56 7.66
C CYS A 40 -7.29 7.31 8.31
N ARG A 41 -6.46 6.54 7.59
CA ARG A 41 -5.91 5.23 8.01
C ARG A 41 -6.93 4.14 8.32
N THR A 42 -8.21 4.36 8.01
CA THR A 42 -9.32 3.44 8.30
C THR A 42 -10.00 2.89 7.03
N GLY A 43 -9.37 3.05 5.86
CA GLY A 43 -9.90 2.51 4.60
C GLY A 43 -11.02 3.33 3.93
N ILE A 44 -11.43 4.49 4.46
CA ILE A 44 -12.61 5.21 3.94
C ILE A 44 -12.32 6.41 3.03
N CYS A 45 -11.11 6.99 3.08
CA CYS A 45 -10.84 8.28 2.42
C CYS A 45 -10.14 8.19 1.05
N GLY A 46 -9.55 7.04 0.70
CA GLY A 46 -8.82 6.89 -0.56
C GLY A 46 -7.46 7.59 -0.68
N THR A 47 -7.03 8.42 0.27
CA THR A 47 -5.76 9.18 0.18
C THR A 47 -4.53 8.29 -0.02
N CYS A 48 -4.55 7.06 0.50
CA CYS A 48 -3.46 6.08 0.37
C CYS A 48 -3.66 5.10 -0.79
N LEU A 49 -4.42 5.47 -1.82
CA LEU A 49 -4.66 4.65 -3.00
C LEU A 49 -3.35 4.46 -3.78
N VAL A 50 -2.98 3.20 -4.01
CA VAL A 50 -1.77 2.81 -4.72
C VAL A 50 -2.05 1.63 -5.62
N GLU A 51 -1.34 1.56 -6.74
CA GLU A 51 -1.16 0.30 -7.46
C GLU A 51 -0.04 -0.49 -6.79
N VAL A 52 -0.25 -1.80 -6.61
CA VAL A 52 0.72 -2.68 -5.95
C VAL A 52 1.05 -3.87 -6.83
N VAL A 53 2.34 -4.10 -7.02
CA VAL A 53 2.88 -5.29 -7.70
C VAL A 53 3.63 -6.13 -6.68
N GLY A 54 3.24 -7.39 -6.54
CA GLY A 54 3.85 -8.34 -5.60
C GLY A 54 2.84 -9.36 -5.10
N ASP A 55 3.29 -10.26 -4.23
CA ASP A 55 2.42 -11.28 -3.63
C ASP A 55 1.76 -10.72 -2.36
N ILE A 56 0.51 -10.30 -2.50
CA ILE A 56 -0.33 -9.77 -1.42
C ILE A 56 -1.70 -10.44 -1.44
N PRO A 57 -2.33 -10.62 -0.26
CA PRO A 57 -3.70 -11.13 -0.19
C PRO A 57 -4.66 -10.16 -0.89
N PRO A 58 -5.83 -10.62 -1.38
CA PRO A 58 -6.83 -9.74 -1.97
C PRO A 58 -7.36 -8.71 -0.95
N PRO A 59 -7.94 -7.58 -1.42
CA PRO A 59 -8.56 -6.61 -0.53
C PRO A 59 -9.73 -7.24 0.26
N GLN A 60 -9.92 -6.78 1.49
CA GLN A 60 -11.09 -7.14 2.30
C GLN A 60 -12.38 -6.60 1.65
N PRO A 61 -13.56 -7.18 1.95
CA PRO A 61 -14.82 -6.74 1.35
C PRO A 61 -15.07 -5.23 1.47
N GLU A 62 -14.81 -4.65 2.63
CA GLU A 62 -15.00 -3.22 2.90
C GLU A 62 -14.01 -2.36 2.10
N GLU A 63 -12.77 -2.80 1.97
CA GLU A 63 -11.78 -2.13 1.11
C GLU A 63 -12.22 -2.20 -0.36
N ARG A 64 -12.71 -3.36 -0.81
CA ARG A 64 -13.15 -3.57 -2.19
C ARG A 64 -14.29 -2.63 -2.59
N GLU A 65 -15.29 -2.44 -1.73
CA GLU A 65 -16.37 -1.47 -2.00
C GLU A 65 -15.84 -0.05 -2.23
N ILE A 66 -14.82 0.37 -1.47
CA ILE A 66 -14.20 1.68 -1.64
C ILE A 66 -13.39 1.73 -2.96
N LEU A 67 -12.63 0.69 -3.27
CA LEU A 67 -11.84 0.60 -4.50
C LEU A 67 -12.72 0.60 -5.76
N GLU A 68 -13.86 -0.07 -5.75
CA GLU A 68 -14.82 -0.08 -6.86
C GLU A 68 -15.37 1.34 -7.16
N ASN A 69 -15.48 2.19 -6.15
CA ASN A 69 -15.89 3.58 -6.32
C ASN A 69 -14.74 4.49 -6.77
N LEU A 70 -13.54 4.31 -6.21
CA LEU A 70 -12.39 5.20 -6.45
C LEU A 70 -11.61 4.87 -7.73
N ALA A 71 -11.53 3.59 -8.09
CA ALA A 71 -10.64 3.09 -9.14
C ALA A 71 -11.25 1.87 -9.88
N PRO A 72 -12.48 1.98 -10.42
CA PRO A 72 -13.21 0.86 -11.04
C PRO A 72 -12.51 0.19 -12.23
N HIS A 73 -11.51 0.85 -12.81
CA HIS A 73 -10.78 0.37 -13.99
C HIS A 73 -9.38 -0.14 -13.68
N TYR A 74 -8.96 -0.15 -12.41
CA TYR A 74 -7.64 -0.60 -11.99
C TYR A 74 -7.76 -1.90 -11.20
N PRO A 75 -7.33 -3.06 -11.74
CA PRO A 75 -7.52 -4.34 -11.07
C PRO A 75 -6.54 -4.61 -9.92
N GLN A 76 -5.41 -3.89 -9.87
CA GLN A 76 -4.31 -4.11 -8.91
C GLN A 76 -4.09 -2.92 -7.97
N VAL A 77 -5.18 -2.24 -7.58
CA VAL A 77 -5.11 -1.17 -6.59
C VAL A 77 -5.44 -1.65 -5.19
N ARG A 78 -4.84 -0.98 -4.22
CA ARG A 78 -5.06 -1.18 -2.79
C ARG A 78 -5.12 0.16 -2.08
N LEU A 79 -5.76 0.17 -0.93
CA LEU A 79 -5.55 1.21 0.07
C LEU A 79 -4.36 0.79 0.93
N ALA A 80 -3.23 1.49 0.84
CA ALA A 80 -2.01 1.08 1.55
C ALA A 80 -2.21 0.94 3.07
N CYS A 81 -3.17 1.64 3.67
CA CYS A 81 -3.51 1.50 5.10
C CYS A 81 -4.27 0.22 5.46
N GLN A 82 -4.77 -0.53 4.48
CA GLN A 82 -5.48 -1.81 4.66
C GLN A 82 -4.68 -2.99 4.10
N LEU A 83 -3.50 -2.72 3.51
CA LEU A 83 -2.66 -3.74 2.91
C LEU A 83 -1.97 -4.57 4.00
N GLU A 84 -2.04 -5.89 3.86
CA GLU A 84 -1.24 -6.82 4.66
C GLU A 84 0.05 -7.15 3.91
N LEU A 85 1.19 -6.81 4.52
CA LEU A 85 2.51 -6.97 3.91
C LEU A 85 3.01 -8.42 4.04
N THR A 86 2.68 -9.28 3.09
CA THR A 86 3.06 -10.72 3.12
C THR A 86 4.32 -11.05 2.32
N GLY A 87 4.82 -10.12 1.50
CA GLY A 87 6.00 -10.31 0.67
C GLY A 87 6.60 -9.00 0.20
N ASP A 88 7.63 -9.11 -0.64
CA ASP A 88 8.22 -7.96 -1.32
C ASP A 88 7.20 -7.33 -2.29
N ILE A 89 7.10 -6.00 -2.26
CA ILE A 89 6.16 -5.25 -3.08
C ILE A 89 6.78 -4.02 -3.73
N GLU A 90 6.23 -3.65 -4.87
CA GLU A 90 6.41 -2.35 -5.50
C GLU A 90 5.10 -1.57 -5.40
N MET A 91 5.19 -0.30 -4.98
CA MET A 91 4.03 0.59 -4.88
C MET A 91 4.17 1.82 -5.76
N VAL A 92 3.12 2.11 -6.51
CA VAL A 92 3.02 3.29 -7.37
C VAL A 92 1.79 4.09 -6.95
N VAL A 93 2.00 5.37 -6.60
CA VAL A 93 0.91 6.29 -6.28
C VAL A 93 0.22 6.67 -7.59
N LEU A 94 -1.09 6.44 -7.67
CA LEU A 94 -1.90 6.84 -8.82
C LEU A 94 -2.11 8.37 -8.80
N LYS A 95 -1.98 9.00 -9.97
CA LYS A 95 -2.19 10.45 -10.17
C LYS A 95 -3.59 10.76 -10.63
#